data_AF-A0A0F9J0N4-F1
#
_entry.id   AF-A0A0F9J0N4-F1
#
_cell.length_a   1.000
_cell.length_b   1.000
_cell.length_c   1.000
_cell.angle_alpha   90.00
_cell.angle_beta   90.00
_cell.angle_gamma   90.00
#
_symmetry.space_group_name_H-M   'P 1'
#
loop_
_entity.id
_entity.type
_entity.pdbx_description
1 polymer ?
#
loop_
_entity_poly.entity_id
_entity_poly.type
_entity_poly.pdbx_seq_one_letter_code
_entity_poly.pdbx_strand_id
1 'polypeptide(L)' 'MIRTLHTAGRCVDCGACSRVCPMNIELRMLNKKAEKDVKELYHYEAGIDLEELPPMATFKMDDPQEFIK' A
#
# COMPACT_ATOMS: atom_id res chain seq x y z
N MET A 1 3.21 10.54 -7.47
CA MET A 1 2.47 9.26 -7.51
C MET A 1 3.37 8.04 -7.33
N ILE A 2 4.58 8.01 -7.92
CA ILE A 2 5.52 6.87 -7.83
C ILE A 2 5.80 6.36 -6.40
N ARG A 3 5.92 7.26 -5.41
CA ARG A 3 6.22 6.87 -4.02
C ARG A 3 5.10 6.04 -3.38
N THR A 4 3.85 6.44 -3.58
CA THR A 4 2.68 5.74 -3.03
C THR A 4 2.62 4.31 -3.54
N LEU A 5 2.87 4.10 -4.84
CA LEU A 5 2.92 2.76 -5.44
C LEU A 5 4.06 1.91 -4.89
N HIS A 6 5.28 2.46 -4.76
CA HIS A 6 6.41 1.74 -4.17
C HIS A 6 6.17 1.31 -2.71
N THR A 7 5.35 2.07 -1.99
CA THR A 7 5.01 1.77 -0.60
C THR A 7 3.68 1.02 -0.45
N ALA A 8 3.00 0.67 -1.54
CA ALA A 8 1.78 -0.14 -1.48
C ALA A 8 2.12 -1.51 -0.86
N GLY A 9 1.41 -1.88 0.21
CA GLY A 9 1.72 -3.08 1.01
C GLY A 9 2.93 -2.95 1.94
N ARG A 10 3.51 -1.75 2.08
CA ARG A 10 4.64 -1.49 3.00
C ARG A 10 4.41 -0.30 3.93
N CYS A 11 3.39 0.50 3.66
CA CYS A 11 3.03 1.63 4.52
C CYS A 11 2.35 1.14 5.79
N VAL A 12 2.89 1.52 6.95
CA VAL A 12 2.34 1.23 8.29
C VAL A 12 1.60 2.44 8.90
N ASP A 13 1.16 3.36 8.05
CA ASP A 13 0.40 4.55 8.44
C ASP A 13 1.05 5.47 9.50
N CYS A 14 2.39 5.52 9.56
CA CYS A 14 3.11 6.30 10.58
C CYS A 14 3.01 7.84 10.43
N GLY A 15 2.42 8.34 9.34
CA GLY A 15 2.23 9.78 9.06
C GLY A 15 3.50 10.57 8.70
N ALA A 16 4.67 9.93 8.57
CA ALA A 16 5.93 10.62 8.30
C ALA A 16 5.92 11.41 6.97
N CYS A 17 5.20 10.90 5.97
CA CYS A 17 5.07 11.54 4.66
C CYS A 17 4.38 12.92 4.72
N SER A 18 3.29 13.07 5.48
CA SER A 18 2.64 14.38 5.67
C SER A 18 3.53 15.28 6.52
N ARG A 19 4.10 14.78 7.63
CA ARG A 19 4.93 15.57 8.57
C ARG A 19 6.15 16.22 7.91
N VAL A 20 6.79 15.53 6.96
CA VAL A 20 8.01 16.01 6.30
C VAL A 20 7.72 16.91 5.09
N CYS A 21 6.46 17.01 4.65
CA CYS A 21 6.14 17.73 3.43
C CYS A 21 6.32 19.25 3.63
N PRO A 22 7.26 19.90 2.92
CA PRO A 22 7.51 21.34 3.10
C PRO A 22 6.34 22.20 2.57
N MET A 23 5.49 21.62 1.72
CA MET A 23 4.32 22.27 1.15
C MET A 23 3.04 22.03 1.96
N ASN A 24 3.14 21.35 3.12
CA ASN A 24 2.02 21.06 4.01
C ASN A 24 0.86 20.30 3.31
N ILE A 25 1.20 19.39 2.39
CA ILE A 25 0.25 18.56 1.66
C ILE A 25 -0.03 17.28 2.45
N GLU A 26 -1.30 16.89 2.55
CA GLU A 26 -1.74 15.66 3.21
C GLU A 26 -1.48 14.40 2.36
N LEU A 27 -0.20 14.05 2.22
CA LEU A 27 0.25 12.87 1.46
C LEU A 27 -0.23 11.55 2.08
N ARG A 28 -0.53 11.53 3.38
CA ARG A 28 -1.09 10.35 4.06
C ARG A 28 -2.37 9.85 3.39
N MET A 29 -3.20 10.73 2.83
CA MET A 29 -4.45 10.34 2.15
C MET A 29 -4.21 9.39 0.98
N LEU A 30 -3.14 9.62 0.20
CA LEU A 30 -2.77 8.77 -0.93
C LEU A 30 -2.32 7.38 -0.45
N ASN A 31 -1.49 7.35 0.59
CA ASN A 31 -1.01 6.09 1.14
C ASN A 31 -2.12 5.30 1.84
N LYS A 32 -3.07 5.99 2.49
CA LYS A 32 -4.25 5.34 3.08
C LYS A 32 -5.17 4.73 2.03
N LYS A 33 -5.35 5.38 0.88
CA LYS A 33 -6.09 4.79 -0.23
C LYS A 33 -5.40 3.53 -0.74
N ALA A 34 -4.08 3.58 -0.93
CA ALA A 34 -3.32 2.41 -1.37
C ALA A 34 -3.36 1.27 -0.34
N GLU A 35 -3.26 1.57 0.96
CA GLU A 35 -3.42 0.59 2.04
C GLU A 35 -4.80 -0.08 1.99
N LYS A 36 -5.86 0.72 1.82
CA LYS A 36 -7.22 0.21 1.65
C LYS A 36 -7.33 -0.75 0.46
N ASP A 37 -6.79 -0.36 -0.69
CA ASP A 37 -6.84 -1.20 -1.90
C ASP A 37 -6.07 -2.50 -1.71
N VAL A 38 -4.91 -2.44 -1.07
CA VAL A 38 -4.10 -3.63 -0.74
C VAL A 38 -4.87 -4.58 0.19
N LYS A 39 -5.56 -4.03 1.19
CA LYS A 39 -6.37 -4.81 2.12
C LYS A 39 -7.59 -5.45 1.45
N GLU A 40 -8.27 -4.72 0.57
CA GLU A 40 -9.48 -5.21 -0.10
C GLU A 40 -9.17 -6.21 -1.22
N LEU A 41 -8.12 -5.97 -2.01
CA LEU A 41 -7.78 -6.79 -3.18
C LEU A 41 -6.88 -8.00 -2.84
N TYR A 42 -6.02 -7.88 -1.84
CA TYR A 42 -5.02 -8.90 -1.53
C TYR A 42 -5.10 -9.44 -0.10
N HIS A 43 -6.06 -8.96 0.71
CA HIS A 43 -6.26 -9.36 2.11
C HIS A 43 -5.01 -9.21 2.98
N TYR A 44 -4.15 -8.24 2.64
CA TYR A 44 -2.86 -8.04 3.28
C TYR A 44 -2.84 -6.74 4.09
N GLU A 45 -2.21 -6.77 5.27
CA GLU A 45 -1.99 -5.59 6.12
C GLU A 45 -0.51 -5.50 6.54
N ALA A 46 0.11 -4.34 6.25
CA ALA A 46 1.54 -4.18 6.46
C ALA A 46 1.90 -4.13 7.95
N GLY A 47 2.91 -4.90 8.35
CA GLY A 47 3.48 -4.87 9.71
C GLY A 47 2.74 -5.72 10.74
N ILE A 48 1.81 -6.59 10.31
CA ILE A 48 1.11 -7.55 11.18
C ILE A 48 1.89 -8.86 11.31
N ASP A 49 2.36 -9.42 10.20
CA ASP A 49 3.20 -10.61 10.14
C ASP A 49 4.55 -10.26 9.50
N LEU A 50 5.64 -10.79 10.07
CA LEU A 50 7.01 -10.56 9.59
C LEU A 50 7.42 -11.56 8.50
N GLU A 51 6.75 -12.72 8.44
CA GLU A 51 7.04 -13.78 7.47
C GLU A 51 6.19 -13.63 6.20
N GLU A 52 5.03 -12.98 6.29
CA GLU A 52 4.17 -12.74 5.13
C GLU A 52 4.77 -11.70 4.18
N LEU A 53 4.95 -12.09 2.92
CA LEU A 53 5.48 -11.20 1.89
C LEU A 53 4.38 -10.26 1.35
N PRO A 54 4.70 -8.98 1.12
CA PRO A 54 3.71 -8.02 0.61
C PRO A 54 3.31 -8.33 -0.84
N PRO A 55 2.09 -7.97 -1.28
CA PRO A 55 1.58 -8.29 -2.62
C PRO A 55 2.45 -7.78 -3.78
N MET A 56 3.21 -6.71 -3.58
CA MET A 56 4.12 -6.16 -4.60
C MET A 56 5.47 -6.91 -4.70
N ALA A 57 5.69 -7.93 -3.87
CA ALA A 57 6.90 -8.75 -3.84
C ALA A 57 6.60 -10.25 -4.01
N THR A 58 5.35 -10.62 -4.26
CA THR A 58 4.90 -12.00 -4.45
C THR A 58 3.87 -12.05 -5.58
N PHE A 59 3.43 -13.25 -5.93
CA PHE A 59 2.42 -13.50 -6.95
C PHE A 59 1.55 -14.68 -6.50
N LYS A 60 0.21 -14.54 -6.59
CA LYS A 60 -0.73 -15.63 -6.36
C LYS A 60 -1.63 -15.82 -7.59
N MET A 61 -1.94 -17.08 -7.90
CA MET A 61 -2.75 -17.43 -9.08
C MET A 61 -4.21 -16.96 -8.95
N ASP A 62 -4.68 -16.75 -7.72
CA ASP A 62 -6.02 -16.29 -7.37
C ASP A 62 -6.11 -14.77 -7.11
N ASP A 63 -5.04 -14.01 -7.37
CA ASP A 63 -5.06 -12.54 -7.27
C ASP A 63 -6.08 -11.94 -8.26
N PRO A 64 -6.80 -10.85 -7.91
CA PRO A 64 -7.83 -10.26 -8.77
C PRO A 64 -7.33 -9.88 -10.17
N GLN A 65 -7.99 -10.40 -11.22
CA GLN A 65 -7.64 -10.17 -12.64
C GLN A 65 -8.71 -9.40 -13.43
N GLU A 66 -9.49 -8.51 -12.79
CA GLU A 66 -10.61 -7.79 -13.43
C GLU A 66 -10.22 -6.95 -14.67
N PHE A 67 -8.92 -6.71 -14.87
CA PHE A 67 -8.36 -5.98 -16.01
C PHE A 67 -8.18 -6.83 -17.27
N ILE A 68 -8.15 -8.16 -17.16
CA ILE A 68 -8.04 -9.09 -18.30
C ILE A 68 -9.45 -9.45 -18.76
N LYS A 69 -9.84 -9.04 -19.97
CA LYS A 69 -11.12 -9.36 -20.62
C LYS A 69 -10.92 -10.16 -21.89
#